data_AF-A5HM63-F1
#
_entry.id   AF-A5HM63-F1
#
_cell.length_a   1.000
_cell.length_b   1.000
_cell.length_c   1.000
_cell.angle_alpha   90.00
_cell.angle_beta   90.00
_cell.angle_gamma   90.00
#
_symmetry.space_group_name_H-M   'P 1'
#
loop_
_entity.id
_entity.type
_entity.pdbx_description
1 polymer ?
#
loop_
_entity_poly.entity_id
_entity_poly.type
_entity_poly.pdbx_seq_one_letter_code
_entity_poly.pdbx_strand_id
1 'polypeptide(L)'
;DNLLLNQALLFKRPVLRLHTCATLNPATFLPNNKEKIEHTHQQVIVQTYTIQGDLLEVPLTDPVLNLCTNGSSFVEKGLRKAGYAVFSNNGIFESNP
;
A
#
# COMPACT_ATOMS: atom_id res chain seq x y z
N ASP A 1 2.84 21.52 8.52
CA ASP A 1 1.95 20.41 8.92
C ASP A 1 0.49 20.65 8.59
N ASN A 2 0.01 20.07 7.49
CA ASN A 2 -1.42 20.09 7.11
C ASN A 2 -2.31 19.36 8.13
N LEU A 3 -1.74 18.40 8.87
CA LEU A 3 -2.47 17.65 9.89
C LEU A 3 -2.95 18.56 11.04
N LEU A 4 -2.07 19.42 11.56
CA LEU A 4 -2.40 20.36 12.64
C LEU A 4 -3.42 21.41 12.19
N LEU A 5 -3.31 21.86 10.94
CA LEU A 5 -4.27 22.80 10.34
C LEU A 5 -5.66 22.16 10.20
N ASN A 6 -5.72 20.93 9.68
CA ASN A 6 -6.97 20.19 9.53
C ASN A 6 -7.63 19.89 10.88
N GLN A 7 -6.86 19.48 11.88
CA GLN A 7 -7.35 19.27 13.25
C GLN A 7 -7.91 20.56 13.84
N ALA A 8 -7.18 21.69 13.71
CA ALA A 8 -7.66 22.97 14.19
C ALA A 8 -8.97 23.40 13.50
N LEU A 9 -9.11 23.18 12.19
CA LEU A 9 -10.31 23.54 11.43
C LEU A 9 -11.52 22.66 11.80
N LEU A 10 -11.31 21.37 12.04
CA LEU A 10 -12.37 20.42 12.36
C LEU A 10 -12.83 20.52 13.83
N PHE A 11 -11.92 20.77 14.77
CA PHE A 11 -12.25 20.79 16.20
C PHE A 11 -12.55 22.18 16.77
N LYS A 12 -12.10 23.27 16.13
CA LYS A 12 -12.35 24.64 16.64
C LYS A 12 -13.61 25.31 16.07
N ARG A 13 -14.36 24.65 15.18
CA ARG A 13 -15.64 25.18 14.64
C ARG A 13 -16.83 24.54 15.38
N PRO A 14 -17.67 25.33 16.08
CA PRO A 14 -18.77 24.81 16.91
C PRO A 14 -19.96 24.19 16.14
N VAL A 15 -19.88 24.08 14.81
CA VAL A 15 -21.02 23.71 13.92
C VAL A 15 -20.75 22.41 13.14
N LEU A 16 -19.73 21.63 13.51
CA LEU A 16 -19.46 20.36 12.84
C LEU A 16 -20.12 19.21 13.62
N ARG A 17 -21.08 18.54 12.97
CA ARG A 17 -21.70 17.32 13.48
C ARG A 17 -21.17 16.14 12.67
N LEU A 18 -20.59 15.17 13.36
CA LEU A 18 -20.22 13.91 12.75
C LEU A 18 -21.47 13.02 12.67
N HIS A 19 -21.69 12.42 11.51
CA HIS A 19 -22.76 11.49 11.27
C HIS A 19 -22.18 10.13 10.88
N THR A 20 -22.93 9.06 11.14
CA THR A 20 -22.56 7.72 10.68
C THR A 20 -22.47 7.71 9.16
N CYS A 21 -21.40 7.17 8.60
CA CYS A 21 -21.20 7.07 7.16
C CYS A 21 -22.32 6.24 6.52
N ALA A 22 -22.98 6.80 5.51
CA ALA A 22 -23.89 6.07 4.64
C ALA A 22 -23.15 5.64 3.38
N THR A 23 -23.50 4.47 2.83
CA THR A 23 -23.05 4.08 1.49
C THR A 23 -23.57 5.10 0.47
N LEU A 24 -22.67 5.77 -0.25
CA LEU A 24 -23.03 6.74 -1.28
C LEU A 24 -23.10 6.05 -2.64
N ASN A 25 -24.06 6.48 -3.47
CA ASN A 25 -24.06 6.11 -4.88
C ASN A 25 -22.88 6.83 -5.58
N PRO A 26 -21.96 6.12 -6.28
CA PRO A 26 -20.81 6.74 -6.93
C PRO A 26 -21.15 7.77 -8.03
N ALA A 27 -22.32 7.63 -8.68
CA ALA A 27 -22.76 8.52 -9.75
C ALA A 27 -23.43 9.79 -9.23
N THR A 28 -24.21 9.69 -8.15
CA THR A 28 -24.99 10.84 -7.64
C THR A 28 -24.42 11.45 -6.37
N PHE A 29 -23.49 10.77 -5.70
CA PHE A 29 -22.95 11.12 -4.37
C PHE A 29 -24.02 11.30 -3.28
N LEU A 30 -25.24 10.79 -3.51
CA LEU A 30 -26.32 10.81 -2.54
C LEU A 30 -26.33 9.51 -1.73
N PRO A 31 -26.88 9.53 -0.50
CA PRO A 31 -27.09 8.32 0.28
C PRO A 31 -27.88 7.29 -0.52
N ASN A 32 -27.37 6.08 -0.61
CA ASN A 32 -28.08 4.98 -1.25
C ASN A 32 -29.31 4.63 -0.39
N ASN A 33 -30.49 4.50 -1.01
CA ASN A 33 -31.74 4.22 -0.31
C ASN A 33 -31.89 2.75 0.10
N LYS A 34 -30.91 1.90 -0.24
CA LYS A 34 -30.89 0.49 0.17
C LYS A 34 -30.80 0.43 1.69
N GLU A 35 -31.52 -0.53 2.29
CA GLU A 35 -31.60 -0.77 3.73
C GLU A 35 -30.27 -0.53 4.43
N LYS A 36 -30.35 0.11 5.60
CA LYS A 36 -29.21 0.48 6.44
C LYS A 36 -28.38 -0.79 6.69
N ILE A 37 -27.34 -1.00 5.89
CA ILE A 37 -26.42 -2.12 6.10
C ILE A 37 -25.81 -1.86 7.47
N GLU A 38 -26.15 -2.69 8.46
CA GLU A 38 -25.45 -2.67 9.74
C GLU A 38 -24.00 -3.06 9.45
N HIS A 39 -23.15 -2.05 9.32
CA HIS A 39 -21.73 -2.24 9.22
C HIS A 39 -21.21 -2.61 10.61
N THR A 40 -21.38 -3.89 11.00
CA THR A 40 -20.79 -4.48 12.22
C THR A 40 -19.29 -4.72 12.06
N HIS A 41 -18.60 -3.87 11.29
CA HIS A 41 -17.16 -3.94 11.18
C HIS A 41 -16.58 -2.99 12.22
N GLN A 42 -16.25 -3.55 13.39
CA GLN A 42 -15.35 -2.89 14.33
C GLN A 42 -13.98 -2.76 13.65
N GLN A 43 -13.78 -1.69 12.90
CA GLN A 43 -12.47 -1.34 12.38
C GLN A 43 -11.70 -0.64 13.49
N VAL A 44 -10.84 -1.42 14.15
CA VAL A 44 -9.79 -0.87 15.00
C VAL A 44 -8.82 -0.14 14.07
N ILE A 45 -8.70 1.18 14.21
CA ILE A 45 -7.67 1.97 13.53
C ILE A 45 -6.34 1.63 14.22
N VAL A 46 -5.74 0.51 13.84
CA VAL A 46 -4.37 0.19 14.21
C VAL A 46 -3.47 0.99 13.28
N GLN A 47 -2.56 1.78 13.86
CA GLN A 47 -1.48 2.40 13.11
C GLN A 47 -0.49 1.30 12.72
N THR A 48 -0.76 0.60 11.63
CA THR A 48 0.10 -0.45 11.11
C THR A 48 1.30 0.19 10.40
N TYR A 49 2.45 0.15 11.04
CA TYR A 49 3.72 0.46 10.40
C TYR A 49 4.20 -0.79 9.64
N THR A 50 3.49 -1.21 8.60
CA THR A 50 3.89 -2.37 7.80
C THR A 50 3.63 -2.13 6.32
N ILE A 51 4.67 -2.46 5.56
CA ILE A 51 4.70 -2.98 4.18
C ILE A 51 3.46 -2.62 3.36
N GLN A 52 3.69 -1.78 2.35
CA GLN A 52 2.76 -1.43 1.27
C GLN A 52 1.74 -2.55 0.99
N GLY A 53 0.54 -2.43 1.58
CA GLY A 53 -0.44 -3.53 1.66
C GLY A 53 -1.10 -3.89 0.34
N ASP A 54 -0.83 -3.10 -0.70
CA ASP A 54 -1.19 -3.32 -2.10
C ASP A 54 -0.19 -4.22 -2.85
N LEU A 55 0.96 -4.59 -2.25
CA LEU A 55 1.85 -5.61 -2.81
C LEU A 55 1.24 -7.01 -2.61
N LEU A 56 0.84 -7.63 -3.72
CA LEU A 56 0.29 -8.98 -3.74
C LEU A 56 1.37 -9.99 -4.14
N GLU A 57 1.32 -11.19 -3.55
CA GLU A 57 2.15 -12.35 -3.95
C GLU A 57 1.66 -13.02 -5.25
N VAL A 58 0.83 -12.31 -6.03
CA VAL A 58 0.25 -12.81 -7.29
C VAL A 58 0.90 -12.06 -8.46
N PRO A 59 1.42 -12.77 -9.48
CA PRO A 59 1.97 -12.12 -10.66
C PRO A 59 0.96 -11.20 -11.36
N LEU A 60 1.44 -10.10 -11.93
CA LEU A 60 0.64 -9.23 -12.77
C LEU A 60 0.26 -9.93 -14.08
N THR A 61 -0.95 -9.69 -14.59
CA THR A 61 -1.44 -10.28 -15.84
C THR A 61 -0.67 -9.81 -17.08
N ASP A 62 -0.20 -8.56 -17.08
CA ASP A 62 0.59 -7.96 -18.17
C ASP A 62 1.61 -6.97 -17.59
N PRO A 63 2.73 -7.47 -17.03
CA PRO A 63 3.73 -6.60 -16.45
C PRO A 63 4.53 -5.90 -17.56
N VAL A 64 4.71 -4.57 -17.41
CA VAL A 64 5.63 -3.79 -18.25
C VAL A 64 7.04 -4.37 -18.21
N LEU A 65 7.44 -4.91 -17.06
CA LEU A 65 8.73 -5.54 -16.86
C LEU A 65 8.62 -6.72 -15.90
N ASN A 66 9.16 -7.87 -16.31
CA ASN A 66 9.28 -9.05 -15.47
C ASN A 66 10.76 -9.26 -15.12
N LEU A 67 11.12 -9.03 -13.86
CA LEU A 67 12.49 -9.10 -13.38
C LEU A 67 12.70 -10.30 -12.46
N CYS A 68 13.77 -11.03 -12.74
CA CYS A 68 14.38 -11.97 -11.82
C CYS A 68 15.55 -11.28 -11.11
N THR A 69 15.62 -11.44 -9.79
CA THR A 69 16.78 -11.00 -9.00
C THR A 69 17.46 -12.23 -8.43
N ASN A 70 18.78 -12.27 -8.50
CA ASN A 70 19.58 -13.30 -7.87
C ASN A 70 20.73 -12.66 -7.10
N GLY A 71 20.94 -13.10 -5.86
CA GLY A 71 22.06 -12.71 -5.03
C GLY A 71 22.87 -13.94 -4.66
N SER A 72 24.17 -13.89 -4.87
CA SER A 72 25.10 -14.95 -4.46
C SER A 72 26.03 -14.42 -3.38
N SER A 73 26.32 -15.22 -2.36
CA SER A 73 27.29 -14.89 -1.32
C SER A 73 28.01 -16.16 -0.89
N PHE A 74 29.34 -16.15 -0.95
CA PHE A 74 30.17 -17.29 -0.55
C PHE A 74 31.46 -16.83 0.14
N VAL A 75 32.12 -17.73 0.85
CA VAL A 75 33.40 -17.47 1.49
C VAL A 75 34.50 -18.18 0.70
N GLU A 76 35.52 -17.42 0.30
CA GLU A 76 36.70 -17.94 -0.38
C GLU A 76 37.94 -17.47 0.36
N LYS A 77 38.79 -18.40 0.80
CA LYS A 77 40.03 -18.10 1.56
C LYS A 77 39.78 -17.25 2.82
N GLY A 78 38.65 -17.48 3.50
CA GLY A 78 38.26 -16.72 4.69
C GLY A 78 37.66 -15.33 4.40
N LEU A 79 37.58 -14.90 3.14
CA LEU A 79 36.97 -13.64 2.74
C LEU A 79 35.57 -13.87 2.17
N ARG A 80 34.59 -13.10 2.62
CA ARG A 80 33.23 -13.12 2.08
C ARG A 80 33.19 -12.35 0.76
N LYS A 81 32.66 -12.99 -0.28
CA LYS A 81 32.35 -12.41 -1.59
C LYS A 81 30.84 -12.45 -1.78
N ALA A 82 30.26 -11.40 -2.35
CA ALA A 82 28.82 -11.35 -2.56
C ALA A 82 28.48 -10.46 -3.75
N GLY A 83 27.78 -11.03 -4.73
CA GLY A 83 27.36 -10.32 -5.92
C GLY A 83 25.87 -10.48 -6.18
N TYR A 84 25.33 -9.68 -7.08
CA TYR A 84 23.94 -9.72 -7.50
C TYR A 84 23.80 -9.61 -9.01
N ALA A 85 22.65 -10.06 -9.50
CA ALA A 85 22.20 -9.87 -10.87
C ALA A 85 20.70 -9.58 -10.89
N VAL A 86 20.31 -8.62 -11.72
CA VAL A 86 18.93 -8.34 -12.10
C VAL A 86 18.81 -8.59 -13.59
N PHE A 87 17.91 -9.49 -13.97
CA PHE A 87 17.75 -9.90 -15.36
C PHE A 87 16.29 -10.14 -15.70
N SER A 88 16.00 -10.16 -16.99
CA SER A 88 14.71 -10.57 -17.54
C SER A 88 14.95 -11.63 -18.61
N ASN A 89 13.87 -12.11 -19.21
CA ASN A 89 13.95 -12.97 -20.40
C ASN A 89 14.66 -12.29 -21.58
N ASN A 90 14.75 -10.95 -21.58
CA ASN A 90 15.34 -10.15 -22.64
C ASN A 90 16.82 -9.83 -22.40
N GLY A 91 17.39 -10.22 -21.25
CA GLY A 91 18.80 -10.01 -20.93
C GLY A 91 19.06 -9.48 -19.52
N ILE A 92 20.32 -9.15 -19.26
CA ILE A 92 20.81 -8.63 -17.98
C ILE A 92 20.61 -7.11 -17.95
N PHE A 93 19.98 -6.62 -16.90
CA PHE A 93 19.84 -5.19 -16.63
C PHE A 93 21.04 -4.66 -15.84
N GLU A 94 21.40 -5.39 -14.77
CA GLU A 94 22.46 -4.98 -13.86
C GLU A 94 23.09 -6.22 -13.23
N SER A 95 24.41 -6.19 -13.03
CA SER A 95 25.10 -7.17 -12.21
C SER A 95 26.38 -6.59 -11.63
N ASN A 96 26.70 -6.99 -10.41
CA ASN A 96 27.97 -6.67 -9.75
C ASN A 96 28.44 -7.84 -8.87
N PRO A 97 29.76 -8.02 -8.74
CA PRO A 97 30.37 -9.07 -7.92
C PRO A 97 30.41 -8.76 -6.42
#